data_AF-A0A090FZD2-F1
#
_entry.id   AF-A0A090FZD2-F1
#
_cell.length_a   1.000
_cell.length_b   1.000
_cell.length_c   1.000
_cell.angle_alpha   90.00
_cell.angle_beta   90.00
_cell.angle_gamma   90.00
#
_symmetry.space_group_name_H-M   'P 1'
#
loop_
_entity.id
_entity.type
_entity.pdbx_description
1 polymer ?
#
loop_
_entity_poly.entity_id
_entity_poly.type
_entity_poly.pdbx_seq_one_letter_code
_entity_poly.pdbx_strand_id
1 'polypeptide(L)'
;MNAAYAGSLEARRLILIGRLDEAERLLAGFDPAPLPPVARVAHELAAAGIAVRRLRTKAARSAFGRASLAAYEANIPALKAEVENASIVLNAPVARLMARGAEKPLLLEEVEALLASGALVVDACRNVVRMADTLVSLATRPVLFALARTLAEAWPADASRETLLGRAFRARHVDESHRARLRVEMGRLRAELGELAEINATAAGFTLAPLNAGEVVVLAPPVEEEHGAVLAFLADGESWSSSALAIALGASARTVQRALEELSGENKVQAVGRGRARRWMMPPVTGFPTVLLLPGPLPSD
;
A
#
# COMPACT_ATOMS: atom_id res chain seq x y z
N MET A 1 4.62 -3.71 34.14
CA MET A 1 4.44 -2.43 33.41
C MET A 1 5.40 -2.29 32.23
N ASN A 2 6.73 -2.37 32.45
CA ASN A 2 7.72 -2.25 31.37
C ASN A 2 7.63 -3.33 30.27
N ALA A 3 7.31 -4.57 30.63
CA ALA A 3 7.21 -5.67 29.66
C ALA A 3 6.08 -5.49 28.62
N ALA A 4 4.91 -5.00 29.04
CA ALA A 4 3.77 -4.79 28.16
C ALA A 4 3.92 -3.56 27.26
N TYR A 5 4.55 -2.50 27.77
CA TYR A 5 4.92 -1.34 26.97
C TYR A 5 5.99 -1.71 25.93
N ALA A 6 7.03 -2.45 26.33
CA ALA A 6 8.03 -2.99 25.42
C ALA A 6 7.42 -3.94 24.38
N GLY A 7 6.47 -4.79 24.77
CA GLY A 7 5.74 -5.68 23.86
C GLY A 7 4.89 -4.91 22.83
N SER A 8 4.25 -3.81 23.24
CA SER A 8 3.48 -2.96 22.32
C SER A 8 4.38 -2.22 21.33
N LEU A 9 5.56 -1.77 21.78
CA LEU A 9 6.57 -1.16 20.92
C LEU A 9 7.16 -2.16 19.91
N GLU A 10 7.46 -3.38 20.36
CA GLU A 10 7.96 -4.43 19.47
C GLU A 10 6.88 -4.89 18.47
N ALA A 11 5.61 -4.99 18.90
CA ALA A 11 4.49 -5.24 17.99
C ALA A 11 4.40 -4.14 16.92
N ARG A 12 4.52 -2.86 17.30
CA ARG A 12 4.55 -1.73 16.35
C ARG A 12 5.71 -1.85 15.37
N ARG A 13 6.91 -2.22 15.83
CA ARG A 13 8.07 -2.47 14.96
C ARG A 13 7.79 -3.60 13.96
N LEU A 14 7.26 -4.73 14.44
CA LEU A 14 6.91 -5.89 13.61
C LEU A 14 5.85 -5.53 12.55
N ILE A 15 4.84 -4.74 12.92
CA ILE A 15 3.83 -4.21 11.99
C ILE A 15 4.47 -3.34 10.90
N LEU A 16 5.39 -2.45 11.27
CA LEU A 16 6.05 -1.53 10.32
C LEU A 16 6.93 -2.26 9.31
N ILE A 17 7.57 -3.36 9.71
CA ILE A 17 8.41 -4.18 8.82
C ILE A 17 7.63 -5.34 8.15
N GLY A 18 6.31 -5.37 8.28
CA GLY A 18 5.44 -6.34 7.60
C GLY A 18 5.35 -7.73 8.24
N ARG A 19 5.92 -7.95 9.43
CA ARG A 19 5.88 -9.24 10.15
C ARG A 19 4.60 -9.37 11.00
N LEU A 20 3.45 -9.38 10.32
CA LEU A 20 2.13 -9.33 10.97
C LEU A 20 1.82 -10.56 11.82
N ASP A 21 2.22 -11.77 11.40
CA ASP A 21 2.00 -13.00 12.19
C ASP A 21 2.75 -12.97 13.53
N GLU A 22 3.92 -12.36 13.55
CA GLU A 22 4.71 -12.23 14.78
C GLU A 22 4.16 -11.14 15.68
N ALA A 23 3.74 -10.00 15.11
CA ALA A 23 3.06 -8.97 15.87
C ALA A 23 1.80 -9.51 16.54
N GLU A 24 1.01 -10.30 15.82
CA GLU A 24 -0.22 -10.91 16.34
C GLU A 24 0.05 -11.94 17.43
N ARG A 25 1.03 -12.82 17.23
CA ARG A 25 1.48 -13.77 18.28
C ARG A 25 1.99 -13.06 19.53
N LEU A 26 2.75 -11.98 19.36
CA LEU A 26 3.28 -11.21 20.47
C LEU A 26 2.16 -10.56 21.28
N LEU A 27 1.18 -9.93 20.62
CA LEU A 27 0.03 -9.32 21.31
C LEU A 27 -0.89 -10.36 21.96
N ALA A 28 -1.08 -11.52 21.34
CA ALA A 28 -1.87 -12.61 21.93
C ALA A 28 -1.23 -13.21 23.19
N GLY A 29 0.07 -12.99 23.40
CA GLY A 29 0.83 -13.56 24.51
C GLY A 29 0.64 -12.87 25.87
N PHE A 30 -0.10 -11.76 25.96
CA PHE A 30 -0.38 -11.11 27.25
C PHE A 30 -1.76 -10.44 27.29
N ASP A 31 -2.40 -10.53 28.47
CA ASP A 31 -3.70 -9.90 28.74
C ASP A 31 -3.54 -8.37 28.92
N PRO A 32 -4.25 -7.53 28.14
CA PRO A 32 -4.20 -6.08 28.30
C PRO A 32 -5.00 -5.55 29.50
N ALA A 33 -5.92 -6.32 30.10
CA ALA A 33 -6.77 -5.85 31.21
C ALA A 33 -6.01 -5.24 32.41
N PRO A 34 -4.92 -5.85 32.93
CA PRO A 34 -4.17 -5.32 34.08
C PRO A 34 -3.26 -4.12 33.74
N LEU A 35 -3.17 -3.70 32.48
CA LEU A 35 -2.28 -2.61 32.08
C LEU A 35 -2.83 -1.24 32.50
N PRO A 36 -1.97 -0.26 32.83
CA PRO A 36 -2.43 1.11 33.01
C PRO A 36 -3.03 1.65 31.69
N PRO A 37 -3.98 2.60 31.74
CA PRO A 37 -4.70 3.09 30.57
C PRO A 37 -3.82 3.47 29.37
N VAL A 38 -2.70 4.17 29.61
CA VAL A 38 -1.74 4.56 28.54
C VAL A 38 -1.14 3.35 27.81
N ALA A 39 -0.77 2.30 28.55
CA ALA A 39 -0.22 1.09 27.94
C ALA A 39 -1.29 0.27 27.21
N ARG A 40 -2.56 0.30 27.67
CA ARG A 40 -3.69 -0.28 26.93
C ARG A 40 -3.91 0.40 25.59
N VAL A 41 -3.81 1.73 25.52
CA VAL A 41 -3.93 2.45 24.24
C VAL A 41 -2.88 1.96 23.25
N ALA A 42 -1.62 1.83 23.66
CA ALA A 42 -0.55 1.33 22.79
C ALA A 42 -0.82 -0.10 22.29
N HIS A 43 -1.28 -0.99 23.17
CA HIS A 43 -1.65 -2.36 22.81
C HIS A 43 -2.81 -2.37 21.80
N GLU A 44 -3.89 -1.64 22.06
CA GLU A 44 -5.08 -1.63 21.21
C GLU A 44 -4.84 -0.96 19.86
N LEU A 45 -4.01 0.07 19.80
CA LEU A 45 -3.56 0.66 18.53
C LEU A 45 -2.71 -0.32 17.71
N ALA A 46 -1.86 -1.12 18.34
CA ALA A 46 -1.13 -2.19 17.66
C ALA A 46 -2.08 -3.27 17.12
N ALA A 47 -3.06 -3.70 17.93
CA ALA A 47 -4.10 -4.64 17.51
C ALA A 47 -4.93 -4.10 16.34
N ALA A 48 -5.33 -2.83 16.39
CA ALA A 48 -6.01 -2.14 15.30
C ALA A 48 -5.14 -2.10 14.02
N GLY A 49 -3.86 -1.77 14.16
CA GLY A 49 -2.91 -1.73 13.04
C GLY A 49 -2.69 -3.07 12.34
N ILE A 50 -2.74 -4.18 13.09
CA ILE A 50 -2.73 -5.54 12.53
C ILE A 50 -4.05 -5.81 11.80
N ALA A 51 -5.18 -5.55 12.45
CA ALA A 51 -6.50 -5.81 11.90
C ALA A 51 -6.74 -5.05 10.58
N VAL A 52 -6.33 -3.78 10.49
CA VAL A 52 -6.40 -2.99 9.24
C VAL A 52 -5.57 -3.62 8.13
N ARG A 53 -4.31 -4.00 8.39
CA ARG A 53 -3.43 -4.59 7.35
C ARG A 53 -3.89 -5.96 6.88
N ARG A 54 -4.58 -6.71 7.74
CA ARG A 54 -5.25 -7.96 7.42
C ARG A 54 -6.65 -7.79 6.81
N LEU A 55 -7.11 -6.56 6.62
CA LEU A 55 -8.45 -6.24 6.11
C LEU A 55 -9.57 -6.87 6.97
N ARG A 56 -9.38 -6.93 8.30
CA ARG A 56 -10.41 -7.39 9.25
C ARG A 56 -11.11 -6.17 9.85
N THR A 57 -12.03 -5.56 9.11
CA THR A 57 -12.56 -4.23 9.44
C THR A 57 -13.31 -4.21 10.77
N LYS A 58 -14.11 -5.25 11.05
CA LYS A 58 -14.82 -5.37 12.33
C LYS A 58 -13.86 -5.41 13.52
N ALA A 59 -12.79 -6.20 13.41
CA ALA A 59 -11.78 -6.31 14.46
C ALA A 59 -11.02 -4.97 14.64
N ALA A 60 -10.72 -4.27 13.55
CA ALA A 60 -10.11 -2.95 13.60
C ALA A 60 -11.01 -1.93 14.31
N ARG A 61 -12.29 -1.85 13.94
CA ARG A 61 -13.27 -0.97 14.61
C ARG A 61 -13.37 -1.27 16.11
N SER A 62 -13.44 -2.54 16.49
CA SER A 62 -13.46 -2.93 17.91
C SER A 62 -12.19 -2.54 18.66
N ALA A 63 -11.01 -2.73 18.06
CA ALA A 63 -9.72 -2.36 18.66
C ALA A 63 -9.59 -0.83 18.82
N PHE A 64 -9.96 -0.04 17.81
CA PHE A 64 -10.02 1.42 17.94
C PHE A 64 -11.00 1.87 19.03
N GLY A 65 -12.17 1.23 19.14
CA GLY A 65 -13.12 1.53 20.22
C GLY A 65 -12.53 1.28 21.62
N ARG A 66 -11.80 0.17 21.81
CA ARG A 66 -11.09 -0.11 23.07
C ARG A 66 -9.95 0.87 23.33
N ALA A 67 -9.20 1.27 22.29
CA ALA A 67 -8.19 2.31 22.39
C ALA A 67 -8.79 3.65 22.82
N SER A 68 -9.93 4.04 22.27
CA SER A 68 -10.63 5.29 22.63
C SER A 68 -11.09 5.29 24.08
N LEU A 69 -11.64 4.16 24.57
CA LEU A 69 -12.02 4.02 25.97
C LEU A 69 -10.81 4.15 26.90
N ALA A 70 -9.71 3.46 26.61
CA ALA A 70 -8.48 3.55 27.39
C ALA A 70 -7.85 4.96 27.35
N ALA A 71 -7.94 5.68 26.22
CA ALA A 71 -7.49 7.06 26.11
C ALA A 71 -8.37 8.02 26.92
N TYR A 72 -9.68 7.75 27.00
CA TYR A 72 -10.59 8.48 27.87
C TYR A 72 -10.19 8.33 29.34
N GLU A 73 -9.97 7.10 29.80
CA GLU A 73 -9.54 6.76 31.17
C GLU A 73 -8.16 7.32 31.52
N ALA A 74 -7.23 7.36 30.56
CA ALA A 74 -5.91 7.96 30.75
C ALA A 74 -5.98 9.47 31.04
N ASN A 75 -7.06 10.13 30.59
CA ASN A 75 -7.29 11.56 30.70
C ASN A 75 -6.16 12.44 30.15
N ILE A 76 -5.52 12.00 29.06
CA ILE A 76 -4.46 12.74 28.35
C ILE A 76 -5.02 13.27 27.02
N PRO A 77 -5.21 14.59 26.85
CA PRO A 77 -5.79 15.15 25.62
C PRO A 77 -5.06 14.75 24.34
N ALA A 78 -3.73 14.76 24.35
CA ALA A 78 -2.91 14.38 23.20
C ALA A 78 -3.14 12.92 22.77
N LEU A 79 -3.31 12.00 23.74
CA LEU A 79 -3.54 10.58 23.46
C LEU A 79 -4.94 10.33 22.88
N LYS A 80 -5.95 11.09 23.32
CA LYS A 80 -7.30 11.04 22.72
C LYS A 80 -7.26 11.47 21.25
N ALA A 81 -6.60 12.60 20.97
CA ALA A 81 -6.44 13.10 19.61
C ALA A 81 -5.65 12.12 18.72
N GLU A 82 -4.61 11.45 19.24
CA GLU A 82 -3.87 10.43 18.49
C GLU A 82 -4.76 9.24 18.09
N VAL A 83 -5.57 8.72 19.03
CA VAL A 83 -6.50 7.62 18.75
C VAL A 83 -7.58 8.03 17.76
N GLU A 84 -8.17 9.22 17.94
CA GLU A 84 -9.17 9.78 17.02
C GLU A 84 -8.59 9.90 15.60
N ASN A 85 -7.42 10.51 15.45
CA ASN A 85 -6.73 10.65 14.17
C ASN A 85 -6.42 9.29 13.54
N ALA A 86 -5.92 8.33 14.32
CA ALA A 86 -5.62 6.99 13.81
C ALA A 86 -6.88 6.25 13.32
N SER A 87 -8.04 6.51 13.93
CA SER A 87 -9.31 5.89 13.57
C SER A 87 -9.90 6.38 12.23
N ILE A 88 -9.47 7.56 11.74
CA ILE A 88 -9.95 8.15 10.48
C ILE A 88 -9.75 7.19 9.30
N VAL A 89 -8.71 6.35 9.34
CA VAL A 89 -8.40 5.35 8.29
C VAL A 89 -9.58 4.40 7.99
N LEU A 90 -10.49 4.20 8.96
CA LEU A 90 -11.67 3.35 8.78
C LEU A 90 -12.77 3.99 7.92
N ASN A 91 -12.73 5.31 7.78
CA ASN A 91 -13.78 6.10 7.13
C ASN A 91 -13.25 6.88 5.92
N ALA A 92 -11.97 6.75 5.59
CA ALA A 92 -11.36 7.33 4.41
C ALA A 92 -11.28 6.29 3.27
N PRO A 93 -11.37 6.71 2.00
CA PRO A 93 -11.09 5.83 0.88
C PRO A 93 -9.67 5.25 0.96
N VAL A 94 -9.56 3.92 0.91
CA VAL A 94 -8.27 3.20 0.97
C VAL A 94 -7.86 2.61 -0.37
N ALA A 95 -8.78 2.61 -1.35
CA ALA A 95 -8.56 2.10 -2.69
C ALA A 95 -9.61 2.67 -3.65
N ARG A 96 -9.45 2.38 -4.94
CA ARG A 96 -10.43 2.65 -6.00
C ARG A 96 -10.73 1.34 -6.71
N LEU A 97 -12.01 1.07 -6.92
CA LEU A 97 -12.48 0.00 -7.78
C LEU A 97 -12.58 0.53 -9.22
N MET A 98 -11.95 -0.16 -10.15
CA MET A 98 -12.14 0.06 -11.58
C MET A 98 -12.82 -1.18 -12.17
N ALA A 99 -14.02 -0.99 -12.72
CA ALA A 99 -14.81 -2.06 -13.32
C ALA A 99 -15.66 -1.49 -14.46
N ARG A 100 -15.62 -2.14 -15.64
CA ARG A 100 -16.45 -1.79 -16.81
C ARG A 100 -16.39 -0.29 -17.19
N GLY A 101 -15.22 0.31 -17.09
CA GLY A 101 -15.00 1.74 -17.39
C GLY A 101 -15.51 2.73 -16.33
N ALA A 102 -16.07 2.24 -15.21
CA ALA A 102 -16.43 3.05 -14.06
C ALA A 102 -15.36 2.98 -12.96
N GLU A 103 -15.23 4.06 -12.21
CA GLU A 103 -14.32 4.18 -11.08
C GLU A 103 -15.10 4.55 -9.81
N LYS A 104 -14.85 3.85 -8.71
CA LYS A 104 -15.50 4.10 -7.42
C LYS A 104 -14.48 4.07 -6.27
N PRO A 105 -14.38 5.11 -5.42
CA PRO A 105 -13.59 5.03 -4.20
C PRO A 105 -14.18 3.98 -3.24
N LEU A 106 -13.32 3.19 -2.61
CA LEU A 106 -13.71 2.15 -1.66
C LEU A 106 -13.15 2.42 -0.26
N LEU A 107 -14.01 2.26 0.74
CA LEU A 107 -13.62 2.18 2.16
C LEU A 107 -13.05 0.80 2.50
N LEU A 108 -12.42 0.69 3.67
CA LEU A 108 -11.79 -0.55 4.14
C LEU A 108 -12.75 -1.75 4.15
N GLU A 109 -13.98 -1.54 4.61
CA GLU A 109 -15.03 -2.57 4.64
C GLU A 109 -15.48 -3.02 3.25
N GLU A 110 -15.52 -2.09 2.28
CA GLU A 110 -15.89 -2.41 0.91
C GLU A 110 -14.78 -3.18 0.21
N VAL A 111 -13.51 -2.90 0.53
CA VAL A 111 -12.38 -3.71 0.08
C VAL A 111 -12.47 -5.11 0.68
N GLU A 112 -12.70 -5.26 1.98
CA GLU A 112 -12.88 -6.58 2.63
C GLU A 112 -14.02 -7.37 1.97
N ALA A 113 -15.17 -6.74 1.72
CA ALA A 113 -16.31 -7.35 1.06
C ALA A 113 -16.01 -7.74 -0.40
N LEU A 114 -15.33 -6.85 -1.16
CA LEU A 114 -14.90 -7.15 -2.52
C LEU A 114 -13.97 -8.36 -2.55
N LEU A 115 -13.04 -8.44 -1.59
CA LEU A 115 -12.12 -9.55 -1.54
C LEU A 115 -12.81 -10.88 -1.17
N ALA A 116 -13.96 -10.83 -0.51
CA ALA A 116 -14.79 -11.99 -0.20
C ALA A 116 -15.84 -12.32 -1.29
N SER A 117 -16.01 -11.49 -2.32
CA SER A 117 -17.12 -11.61 -3.28
C SER A 117 -16.99 -12.76 -4.28
N GLY A 118 -15.79 -13.33 -4.41
CA GLY A 118 -15.47 -14.32 -5.45
C GLY A 118 -15.10 -13.70 -6.81
N ALA A 119 -15.03 -12.36 -6.91
CA ALA A 119 -14.51 -11.70 -8.11
C ALA A 119 -13.02 -12.03 -8.34
N LEU A 120 -12.59 -12.03 -9.61
CA LEU A 120 -11.18 -12.00 -9.96
C LEU A 120 -10.67 -10.57 -9.79
N VAL A 121 -9.86 -10.35 -8.76
CA VAL A 121 -9.32 -9.03 -8.43
C VAL A 121 -7.88 -8.93 -8.87
N VAL A 122 -7.59 -7.98 -9.76
CA VAL A 122 -6.21 -7.52 -10.02
C VAL A 122 -5.92 -6.37 -9.05
N ASP A 123 -5.13 -6.64 -8.02
CA ASP A 123 -4.79 -5.69 -6.96
C ASP A 123 -3.47 -4.99 -7.29
N ALA A 124 -3.58 -3.72 -7.71
CA ALA A 124 -2.46 -2.82 -8.01
C ALA A 124 -1.86 -2.17 -6.76
N CYS A 125 -2.49 -2.27 -5.60
CA CYS A 125 -1.87 -1.87 -4.34
C CYS A 125 -0.75 -2.84 -3.95
N ARG A 126 -0.87 -4.12 -4.31
CA ARG A 126 0.08 -5.19 -3.95
C ARG A 126 0.74 -5.88 -5.15
N ASN A 127 0.35 -5.52 -6.37
CA ASN A 127 0.76 -6.17 -7.62
C ASN A 127 0.48 -7.69 -7.62
N VAL A 128 -0.73 -8.07 -7.22
CA VAL A 128 -1.18 -9.47 -7.15
C VAL A 128 -2.45 -9.66 -7.97
N VAL A 129 -2.70 -10.88 -8.43
CA VAL A 129 -3.99 -11.29 -9.00
C VAL A 129 -4.56 -12.36 -8.07
N ARG A 130 -5.82 -12.22 -7.67
CA ARG A 130 -6.43 -13.12 -6.68
C ARG A 130 -7.90 -13.40 -6.96
N MET A 131 -8.33 -14.58 -6.56
CA MET A 131 -9.72 -15.02 -6.55
C MET A 131 -9.90 -15.95 -5.36
N ALA A 132 -10.84 -15.63 -4.47
CA ALA A 132 -11.00 -16.32 -3.19
C ALA A 132 -9.65 -16.46 -2.45
N ASP A 133 -9.24 -17.70 -2.15
CA ASP A 133 -7.99 -18.03 -1.44
C ASP A 133 -6.76 -18.19 -2.35
N THR A 134 -6.96 -18.17 -3.68
CA THR A 134 -5.87 -18.31 -4.64
C THR A 134 -5.27 -16.93 -4.93
N LEU A 135 -3.95 -16.80 -4.77
CA LEU A 135 -3.22 -15.55 -4.94
C LEU A 135 -1.94 -15.80 -5.76
N VAL A 136 -1.81 -15.05 -6.85
CA VAL A 136 -0.63 -15.04 -7.73
C VAL A 136 0.07 -13.69 -7.56
N SER A 137 1.32 -13.72 -7.08
CA SER A 137 2.13 -12.50 -6.93
C SER A 137 2.89 -12.16 -8.21
N LEU A 138 2.67 -10.95 -8.72
CA LEU A 138 3.39 -10.39 -9.86
C LEU A 138 4.26 -9.18 -9.45
N ALA A 139 4.50 -8.99 -8.15
CA ALA A 139 5.22 -7.85 -7.61
C ALA A 139 6.65 -7.68 -8.18
N THR A 140 7.34 -8.77 -8.47
CA THR A 140 8.67 -8.78 -9.10
C THR A 140 8.61 -8.83 -10.63
N ARG A 141 7.41 -8.83 -11.21
CA ARG A 141 7.15 -9.04 -12.64
C ARG A 141 6.29 -7.91 -13.21
N PRO A 142 6.82 -6.67 -13.24
CA PRO A 142 6.03 -5.47 -13.56
C PRO A 142 5.40 -5.51 -14.96
N VAL A 143 6.06 -6.14 -15.94
CA VAL A 143 5.50 -6.31 -17.28
C VAL A 143 4.29 -7.23 -17.25
N LEU A 144 4.36 -8.37 -16.55
CA LEU A 144 3.23 -9.29 -16.43
C LEU A 144 2.07 -8.65 -15.68
N PHE A 145 2.37 -7.91 -14.61
CA PHE A 145 1.34 -7.19 -13.87
C PHE A 145 0.65 -6.13 -14.74
N ALA A 146 1.41 -5.34 -15.51
CA ALA A 146 0.85 -4.34 -16.42
C ALA A 146 -0.05 -4.97 -17.50
N LEU A 147 0.31 -6.15 -18.02
CA LEU A 147 -0.54 -6.91 -18.94
C LEU A 147 -1.82 -7.39 -18.25
N ALA A 148 -1.72 -8.00 -17.07
CA ALA A 148 -2.87 -8.49 -16.30
C ALA A 148 -3.86 -7.36 -15.98
N ARG A 149 -3.36 -6.22 -15.49
CA ARG A 149 -4.16 -5.02 -15.23
C ARG A 149 -4.84 -4.52 -16.49
N THR A 150 -4.10 -4.41 -17.60
CA THR A 150 -4.67 -3.91 -18.87
C THR A 150 -5.79 -4.82 -19.38
N LEU A 151 -5.63 -6.13 -19.25
CA LEU A 151 -6.67 -7.10 -19.60
C LEU A 151 -7.90 -6.98 -18.69
N ALA A 152 -7.69 -6.83 -17.38
CA ALA A 152 -8.78 -6.70 -16.42
C ALA A 152 -9.57 -5.39 -16.58
N GLU A 153 -8.91 -4.27 -16.91
CA GLU A 153 -9.60 -3.01 -17.20
C GLU A 153 -10.44 -3.06 -18.48
N ALA A 154 -9.99 -3.82 -19.48
CA ALA A 154 -10.71 -3.99 -20.75
C ALA A 154 -11.90 -4.96 -20.64
N TRP A 155 -11.88 -5.84 -19.63
CA TRP A 155 -12.91 -6.86 -19.45
C TRP A 155 -14.32 -6.24 -19.34
N PRO A 156 -15.35 -6.81 -20.00
CA PRO A 156 -15.36 -8.10 -20.71
C PRO A 156 -14.89 -8.04 -22.18
N ALA A 157 -14.50 -6.87 -22.69
CA ALA A 157 -13.98 -6.72 -24.03
C ALA A 157 -12.50 -7.17 -24.13
N ASP A 158 -11.97 -7.15 -25.35
CA ASP A 158 -10.56 -7.46 -25.58
C ASP A 158 -9.68 -6.22 -25.43
N ALA A 159 -8.49 -6.42 -24.84
CA ALA A 159 -7.45 -5.41 -24.84
C ALA A 159 -6.69 -5.47 -26.17
N SER A 160 -6.62 -4.34 -26.88
CA SER A 160 -5.88 -4.26 -28.15
C SER A 160 -4.38 -4.50 -27.95
N ARG A 161 -3.70 -5.03 -28.99
CA ARG A 161 -2.24 -5.20 -28.95
C ARG A 161 -1.50 -3.89 -28.74
N GLU A 162 -2.00 -2.80 -29.32
CA GLU A 162 -1.42 -1.47 -29.18
C GLU A 162 -1.50 -0.99 -27.73
N THR A 163 -2.66 -1.11 -27.09
CA THR A 163 -2.84 -0.74 -25.67
C THR A 163 -1.94 -1.56 -24.75
N LEU A 164 -1.86 -2.88 -24.98
CA LEU A 164 -0.98 -3.77 -24.21
C LEU A 164 0.50 -3.39 -24.38
N LEU A 165 0.92 -3.05 -25.61
CA LEU A 165 2.29 -2.65 -25.89
C LEU A 165 2.65 -1.30 -25.26
N GLY A 166 1.75 -0.32 -25.37
CA GLY A 166 1.93 1.00 -24.77
C GLY A 166 2.03 0.92 -23.25
N ARG A 167 1.13 0.18 -22.60
CA ARG A 167 1.08 0.12 -21.13
C ARG A 167 2.15 -0.77 -20.51
N ALA A 168 2.43 -1.94 -21.07
CA ALA A 168 3.35 -2.90 -20.44
C ALA A 168 4.82 -2.66 -20.79
N PHE A 169 5.11 -2.10 -21.97
CA PHE A 169 6.49 -1.93 -22.46
C PHE A 169 6.90 -0.45 -22.59
N ARG A 170 5.99 0.51 -22.33
CA ARG A 170 6.19 1.95 -22.57
C ARG A 170 6.68 2.24 -24.00
N ALA A 171 6.32 1.38 -24.95
CA ALA A 171 6.78 1.45 -26.33
C ALA A 171 6.09 2.60 -27.05
N ARG A 172 6.86 3.59 -27.52
CA ARG A 172 6.34 4.71 -28.33
C ARG A 172 6.12 4.33 -29.80
N HIS A 173 6.83 3.29 -30.27
CA HIS A 173 6.68 2.75 -31.62
C HIS A 173 6.61 1.22 -31.55
N VAL A 174 5.61 0.65 -32.22
CA VAL A 174 5.39 -0.81 -32.27
C VAL A 174 6.06 -1.38 -33.51
N ASP A 175 7.07 -2.24 -33.31
CA ASP A 175 7.70 -3.02 -34.38
C ASP A 175 7.42 -4.54 -34.23
N GLU A 176 7.99 -5.37 -35.11
CA GLU A 176 7.83 -6.83 -35.03
C GLU A 176 8.47 -7.41 -33.76
N SER A 177 9.56 -6.82 -33.27
CA SER A 177 10.23 -7.24 -32.03
C SER A 177 9.32 -7.05 -30.82
N HIS A 178 8.60 -5.93 -30.75
CA HIS A 178 7.60 -5.68 -29.72
C HIS A 178 6.46 -6.69 -29.79
N ARG A 179 5.97 -7.02 -31.00
CA ARG A 179 4.93 -8.04 -31.19
C ARG A 179 5.41 -9.43 -30.76
N ALA A 180 6.64 -9.82 -31.09
CA ALA A 180 7.23 -11.07 -30.63
C ALA A 180 7.35 -11.11 -29.10
N ARG A 181 7.82 -10.02 -28.48
CA ARG A 181 7.93 -9.90 -27.02
C ARG A 181 6.58 -9.98 -26.33
N LEU A 182 5.55 -9.31 -26.85
CA LEU A 182 4.19 -9.40 -26.33
C LEU A 182 3.69 -10.85 -26.31
N ARG A 183 3.92 -11.63 -27.37
CA ARG A 183 3.53 -13.05 -27.41
C ARG A 183 4.23 -13.86 -26.32
N VAL A 184 5.52 -13.63 -26.10
CA VAL A 184 6.30 -14.31 -25.04
C VAL A 184 5.77 -13.96 -23.65
N GLU A 185 5.60 -12.68 -23.35
CA GLU A 185 5.11 -12.24 -22.03
C GLU A 185 3.66 -12.67 -21.80
N MET A 186 2.82 -12.74 -22.85
CA MET A 186 1.47 -13.28 -22.74
C MET A 186 1.48 -14.79 -22.45
N GLY A 187 2.41 -15.54 -23.05
CA GLY A 187 2.62 -16.96 -22.72
C GLY A 187 3.05 -17.16 -21.27
N ARG A 188 3.92 -16.30 -20.75
CA ARG A 188 4.32 -16.29 -19.33
C ARG A 188 3.14 -15.94 -18.42
N LEU A 189 2.35 -14.93 -18.78
CA LEU A 189 1.19 -14.54 -17.99
C LEU A 189 0.15 -15.67 -17.92
N ARG A 190 -0.09 -16.40 -19.02
CA ARG A 190 -0.93 -17.60 -19.02
C ARG A 190 -0.45 -18.66 -18.04
N ALA A 191 0.87 -18.91 -18.01
CA ALA A 191 1.44 -19.89 -17.09
C ALA A 191 1.24 -19.47 -15.62
N GLU A 192 1.36 -18.19 -15.31
CA GLU A 192 1.15 -17.68 -13.94
C GLU A 192 -0.34 -17.66 -13.53
N LEU A 193 -1.25 -17.35 -14.45
CA LEU A 193 -2.70 -17.20 -14.15
C LEU A 193 -3.54 -18.45 -14.41
N GLY A 194 -2.94 -19.59 -14.79
CA GLY A 194 -3.68 -20.77 -15.26
C GLY A 194 -4.71 -21.34 -14.28
N GLU A 195 -4.56 -21.11 -12.97
CA GLU A 195 -5.55 -21.52 -11.94
C GLU A 195 -6.68 -20.50 -11.72
N LEU A 196 -6.53 -19.28 -12.25
CA LEU A 196 -7.43 -18.16 -12.03
C LEU A 196 -8.24 -17.79 -13.28
N ALA A 197 -7.59 -17.76 -14.44
CA ALA A 197 -8.17 -17.26 -15.67
C ALA A 197 -7.46 -17.80 -16.92
N GLU A 198 -8.21 -17.92 -18.00
CA GLU A 198 -7.68 -18.10 -19.34
C GLU A 198 -7.40 -16.75 -20.00
N ILE A 199 -6.41 -16.73 -20.91
CA ILE A 199 -6.13 -15.57 -21.75
C ILE A 199 -6.19 -15.99 -23.20
N ASN A 200 -7.17 -15.47 -23.93
CA ASN A 200 -7.47 -15.91 -25.29
C ASN A 200 -7.05 -14.83 -26.30
N ALA A 201 -6.44 -15.25 -27.41
CA ALA A 201 -6.07 -14.32 -28.47
C ALA A 201 -7.30 -13.99 -29.32
N THR A 202 -7.47 -12.73 -29.68
CA THR A 202 -8.52 -12.25 -30.59
C THR A 202 -7.91 -11.68 -31.86
N ALA A 203 -8.76 -11.29 -32.81
CA ALA A 203 -8.33 -10.57 -34.01
C ALA A 203 -7.61 -9.26 -33.64
N ALA A 204 -8.12 -8.49 -32.67
CA ALA A 204 -7.56 -7.19 -32.30
C ALA A 204 -6.53 -7.24 -31.14
N GLY A 205 -6.55 -8.29 -30.31
CA GLY A 205 -5.63 -8.44 -29.19
C GLY A 205 -5.85 -9.67 -28.34
N PHE A 206 -6.23 -9.49 -27.08
CA PHE A 206 -6.39 -10.57 -26.11
C PHE A 206 -7.55 -10.30 -25.14
N THR A 207 -8.26 -11.35 -24.75
CA THR A 207 -9.31 -11.32 -23.71
C THR A 207 -8.86 -12.09 -22.47
N LEU A 208 -9.39 -11.68 -21.32
CA LEU A 208 -9.28 -12.40 -20.06
C LEU A 208 -10.60 -13.10 -19.77
N ALA A 209 -10.56 -14.40 -19.52
CA ALA A 209 -11.73 -15.19 -19.19
C ALA A 209 -11.51 -15.82 -17.81
N PRO A 210 -12.10 -15.28 -16.73
CA PRO A 210 -11.99 -15.89 -15.40
C PRO A 210 -12.59 -17.30 -15.41
N LEU A 211 -11.96 -18.25 -14.71
CA LEU A 211 -12.44 -19.64 -14.67
C LEU A 211 -13.73 -19.79 -13.84
N ASN A 212 -13.75 -19.18 -12.65
CA ASN A 212 -14.82 -19.36 -11.67
C ASN A 212 -15.46 -18.05 -11.20
N ALA A 213 -15.05 -16.89 -11.73
CA ALA A 213 -15.58 -15.60 -11.33
C ALA A 213 -16.57 -15.05 -12.37
N GLY A 214 -17.72 -14.55 -11.90
CA GLY A 214 -18.68 -13.82 -12.73
C GLY A 214 -18.27 -12.37 -13.03
N GLU A 215 -17.19 -11.89 -12.39
CA GLU A 215 -16.74 -10.51 -12.46
C GLU A 215 -15.21 -10.43 -12.39
N VAL A 216 -14.64 -9.53 -13.20
CA VAL A 216 -13.24 -9.11 -13.13
C VAL A 216 -13.19 -7.63 -12.78
N VAL A 217 -12.38 -7.29 -11.78
CA VAL A 217 -12.19 -5.91 -11.34
C VAL A 217 -10.72 -5.59 -11.09
N VAL A 218 -10.38 -4.31 -11.16
CA VAL A 218 -9.08 -3.81 -10.72
C VAL A 218 -9.25 -3.03 -9.43
N LEU A 219 -8.45 -3.38 -8.43
CA LEU A 219 -8.31 -2.62 -7.19
C LEU A 219 -7.05 -1.75 -7.32
N ALA A 220 -7.23 -0.45 -7.44
CA ALA A 220 -6.16 0.54 -7.58
C ALA A 220 -5.93 1.30 -6.27
N PRO A 221 -4.72 1.82 -6.01
CA PRO A 221 -4.49 2.68 -4.85
C PRO A 221 -5.33 3.98 -4.97
N PRO A 222 -5.66 4.61 -3.83
CA PRO A 222 -6.56 5.77 -3.77
C PRO A 222 -6.01 6.97 -4.56
N VAL A 223 -4.68 7.06 -4.65
CA VAL A 223 -3.95 7.99 -5.51
C VAL A 223 -2.88 7.18 -6.25
N GLU A 224 -2.81 7.32 -7.57
CA GLU A 224 -1.76 6.71 -8.39
C GLU A 224 -0.72 7.77 -8.80
N GLU A 225 0.48 7.62 -8.26
CA GLU A 225 1.64 8.46 -8.54
C GLU A 225 2.77 7.56 -9.05
N GLU A 226 3.48 7.97 -10.11
CA GLU A 226 4.55 7.13 -10.73
C GLU A 226 5.62 6.73 -9.70
N HIS A 227 5.88 7.61 -8.73
CA HIS A 227 6.82 7.38 -7.62
C HIS A 227 6.11 7.34 -6.26
N GLY A 228 4.86 6.87 -6.22
CA GLY A 228 4.01 6.87 -5.02
C GLY A 228 4.63 6.18 -3.81
N ALA A 229 5.41 5.11 -4.02
CA ALA A 229 6.12 4.43 -2.93
C ALA A 229 7.21 5.31 -2.29
N VAL A 230 7.90 6.15 -3.08
CA VAL A 230 8.86 7.13 -2.56
C VAL A 230 8.13 8.22 -1.80
N LEU A 231 7.01 8.74 -2.34
CA LEU A 231 6.19 9.74 -1.65
C LEU A 231 5.62 9.22 -0.34
N ALA A 232 5.19 7.96 -0.27
CA ALA A 232 4.67 7.36 0.94
C ALA A 232 5.67 7.35 2.11
N PHE A 233 6.96 7.14 1.83
CA PHE A 233 8.02 7.23 2.86
C PHE A 233 8.30 8.67 3.31
N LEU A 234 7.98 9.66 2.49
CA LEU A 234 8.21 11.09 2.80
C LEU A 234 6.94 11.79 3.32
N ALA A 235 5.82 11.07 3.40
CA ALA A 235 4.50 11.61 3.70
C ALA A 235 4.35 12.09 5.14
N ASP A 236 5.17 11.60 6.06
CA ASP A 236 5.26 12.07 7.44
C ASP A 236 6.04 13.39 7.57
N GLY A 237 6.62 13.91 6.47
CA GLY A 237 7.44 15.10 6.47
C GLY A 237 8.85 14.89 7.02
N GLU A 238 9.22 13.65 7.35
CA GLU A 238 10.55 13.33 7.84
C GLU A 238 11.61 13.41 6.75
N SER A 239 12.86 13.63 7.18
CA SER A 239 13.98 13.78 6.26
C SER A 239 14.71 12.44 6.03
N TRP A 240 14.70 11.96 4.79
CA TRP A 240 15.29 10.68 4.42
C TRP A 240 16.53 10.83 3.55
N SER A 241 17.49 9.91 3.65
CA SER A 241 18.59 9.80 2.69
C SER A 241 18.18 8.92 1.49
N SER A 242 18.75 9.16 0.30
CA SER A 242 18.49 8.31 -0.87
C SER A 242 18.85 6.84 -0.62
N SER A 243 19.88 6.57 0.20
CA SER A 243 20.29 5.19 0.54
C SER A 243 19.33 4.51 1.51
N ALA A 244 18.80 5.24 2.49
CA ALA A 244 17.78 4.70 3.41
C ALA A 244 16.50 4.36 2.66
N LEU A 245 16.06 5.23 1.74
CA LEU A 245 14.91 4.96 0.86
C LEU A 245 15.16 3.75 -0.04
N ALA A 246 16.36 3.61 -0.63
CA ALA A 246 16.71 2.45 -1.44
C ALA A 246 16.62 1.13 -0.66
N ILE A 247 17.09 1.12 0.58
CA ILE A 247 16.98 -0.04 1.47
C ILE A 247 15.52 -0.33 1.80
N ALA A 248 14.77 0.69 2.23
CA ALA A 248 13.38 0.54 2.66
C ALA A 248 12.44 0.11 1.52
N LEU A 249 12.72 0.56 0.30
CA LEU A 249 11.98 0.20 -0.91
C LEU A 249 12.46 -1.10 -1.57
N GLY A 250 13.56 -1.70 -1.11
CA GLY A 250 14.20 -2.83 -1.78
C GLY A 250 14.62 -2.52 -3.23
N ALA A 251 14.94 -1.25 -3.52
CA ALA A 251 15.20 -0.75 -4.86
C ALA A 251 16.68 -0.35 -5.03
N SER A 252 17.16 -0.31 -6.28
CA SER A 252 18.52 0.17 -6.54
C SER A 252 18.65 1.66 -6.21
N ALA A 253 19.83 2.09 -5.75
CA ALA A 253 20.10 3.50 -5.48
C ALA A 253 19.84 4.39 -6.71
N ARG A 254 20.13 3.89 -7.93
CA ARG A 254 19.87 4.61 -9.18
C ARG A 254 18.37 4.78 -9.45
N THR A 255 17.56 3.77 -9.14
CA THR A 255 16.09 3.85 -9.29
C THR A 255 15.51 4.91 -8.37
N VAL A 256 15.87 4.87 -7.09
CA VAL A 256 15.39 5.84 -6.10
C VAL A 256 15.88 7.25 -6.41
N GLN A 257 17.13 7.42 -6.83
CA GLN A 257 17.66 8.72 -7.19
C GLN A 257 16.93 9.36 -8.39
N ARG A 258 16.61 8.58 -9.43
CA ARG A 258 15.81 9.05 -10.56
C ARG A 258 14.40 9.46 -10.15
N ALA A 259 13.75 8.64 -9.32
CA ALA A 259 12.42 8.94 -8.79
C ALA A 259 12.41 10.25 -8.00
N LEU A 260 13.40 10.47 -7.13
CA LEU A 260 13.55 11.70 -6.34
C LEU A 260 13.82 12.92 -7.22
N GLU A 261 14.63 12.78 -8.27
CA GLU A 261 14.89 13.86 -9.23
C GLU A 261 13.64 14.26 -10.02
N GLU A 262 12.87 13.29 -10.50
CA GLU A 262 11.61 13.51 -11.20
C GLU A 262 10.57 14.16 -10.26
N LEU A 263 10.38 13.61 -9.06
CA LEU A 263 9.49 14.20 -8.04
C LEU A 263 9.91 15.61 -7.61
N SER A 264 11.21 15.89 -7.57
CA SER A 264 11.72 17.22 -7.25
C SER A 264 11.45 18.22 -8.36
N GLY A 265 11.54 17.78 -9.62
CA GLY A 265 11.14 18.59 -10.76
C GLY A 265 9.65 18.95 -10.74
N GLU A 266 8.82 18.08 -10.18
CA GLU A 266 7.38 18.31 -9.96
C GLU A 266 7.05 19.08 -8.68
N ASN A 267 8.05 19.51 -7.90
CA ASN A 267 7.89 20.15 -6.59
C ASN A 267 7.14 19.30 -5.54
N LYS A 268 7.11 17.97 -5.70
CA LYS A 268 6.50 17.04 -4.74
C LYS A 268 7.43 16.67 -3.60
N VAL A 269 8.75 16.80 -3.81
CA VAL A 269 9.80 16.60 -2.80
C VAL A 269 10.84 17.70 -2.90
N GLN A 270 11.53 18.00 -1.81
CA GLN A 270 12.64 18.95 -1.79
C GLN A 270 13.91 18.31 -1.23
N ALA A 271 15.06 18.73 -1.78
CA ALA A 271 16.36 18.34 -1.26
C ALA A 271 16.89 19.39 -0.26
N VAL A 272 17.22 18.95 0.94
CA VAL A 272 17.87 19.75 1.98
C VAL A 272 19.32 19.29 2.15
N GLY A 273 20.25 20.23 2.26
CA GLY A 273 21.68 19.93 2.38
C GLY A 273 22.36 19.54 1.06
N ARG A 274 23.64 19.14 1.14
CA ARG A 274 24.49 18.86 -0.03
C ARG A 274 25.31 17.58 0.16
N GLY A 275 25.66 16.94 -0.96
CA GLY A 275 26.52 15.74 -0.96
C GLY A 275 25.97 14.61 -0.08
N ARG A 276 26.80 14.04 0.79
CA ARG A 276 26.43 12.93 1.70
C ARG A 276 25.41 13.35 2.77
N ALA A 277 25.32 14.63 3.08
CA ALA A 277 24.35 15.19 4.01
C ALA A 277 23.01 15.55 3.32
N ARG A 278 22.86 15.31 2.01
CA ARG A 278 21.59 15.55 1.31
C ARG A 278 20.49 14.66 1.88
N ARG A 279 19.36 15.28 2.20
CA ARG A 279 18.12 14.63 2.62
C ARG A 279 16.98 15.07 1.72
N TRP A 280 15.98 14.21 1.63
CA TRP A 280 14.75 14.41 0.86
C TRP A 280 13.59 14.42 1.83
N MET A 281 12.65 15.33 1.62
CA MET A 281 11.41 15.43 2.40
C MET A 281 10.31 16.00 1.50
N MET A 282 9.04 15.73 1.82
CA MET A 282 7.95 16.49 1.20
C MET A 282 8.02 17.96 1.64
N PRO A 283 7.72 18.93 0.77
CA PRO A 283 7.64 20.32 1.17
C PRO A 283 6.62 20.45 2.31
N PRO A 284 6.93 21.18 3.39
CA PRO A 284 5.96 21.40 4.45
C PRO A 284 4.74 22.08 3.86
N VAL A 285 3.55 21.52 4.12
CA VAL A 285 2.29 22.16 3.72
C VAL A 285 2.24 23.51 4.44
N THR A 286 2.33 24.60 3.67
CA THR A 286 2.32 25.96 4.19
C THR A 286 1.06 26.17 5.04
N GLY A 287 1.23 26.28 6.35
CA GLY A 287 0.15 26.37 7.33
C GLY A 287 0.55 25.98 8.76
N PHE A 288 1.62 25.20 8.93
CA PHE A 288 2.16 24.86 10.25
C PHE A 288 3.66 25.18 10.33
N PRO A 289 4.11 26.08 11.23
CA PRO A 289 5.53 26.34 11.42
C PRO A 289 6.15 25.16 12.18
N THR A 290 6.97 24.37 11.48
CA THR A 290 7.76 23.27 12.04
C THR A 290 8.72 23.71 13.15
N VAL A 291 8.97 25.02 13.28
CA VAL A 291 9.78 25.62 14.36
C VAL A 291 9.18 25.41 15.76
N LEU A 292 7.90 25.06 15.85
CA LEU A 292 7.22 24.77 17.13
C LEU A 292 7.32 23.31 17.58
N LEU A 293 7.95 22.42 16.79
CA LEU A 293 8.06 20.97 17.08
C LEU A 293 9.46 20.52 17.53
N LEU A 294 10.42 21.43 17.66
CA LEU A 294 11.70 21.11 18.29
C LEU A 294 11.72 21.69 19.71
N PRO A 295 11.83 20.88 20.77
CA PRO A 295 12.40 21.39 22.00
C PRO A 295 13.79 21.91 21.62
N GLY A 296 14.05 23.20 21.89
CA GLY A 296 15.39 23.77 21.77
C GLY A 296 16.40 22.92 22.54
N PRO A 297 17.72 23.04 22.23
CA PRO A 297 18.73 22.28 22.93
C PRO A 297 18.51 22.41 24.44
N LEU A 298 18.39 21.28 25.14
CA LEU A 298 18.33 21.26 26.60
C LEU A 298 19.59 21.99 27.11
N PRO A 299 19.47 22.83 28.15
CA PRO A 299 20.63 23.48 28.73
C PRO A 299 21.66 22.42 29.12
N SER A 300 22.86 22.54 28.56
CA SER A 300 24.02 21.76 28.94
C SER A 300 24.53 22.27 30.28
N ASP A 301 24.69 21.37 31.26
CA ASP A 301 25.61 21.58 32.38
C ASP A 301 27.07 21.50 31.89
#